data_AF-A0A8T9MVW6-F1
#
_entry.id   AF-A0A8T9MVW6-F1
#
_cell.length_a   1.000
_cell.length_b   1.000
_cell.length_c   1.000
_cell.angle_alpha   90.00
_cell.angle_beta   90.00
_cell.angle_gamma   90.00
#
_symmetry.space_group_name_H-M   'P 1'
#
loop_
_entity.id
_entity.type
_entity.pdbx_description
1 polymer ?
#
loop_
_entity_poly.entity_id
_entity_poly.type
_entity_poly.pdbx_seq_one_letter_code
_entity_poly.pdbx_strand_id
1 'polypeptide(L)'
;MKTIKLVCAIIFSFFLFSCKDNKDKHREPVPVAYDYNDEKNQDVYSKYMRAAKVDWIIFDSDKIRKTLGKQTIPDDIYGKIYIEKIEIRYQGILDNFRSKEEVVQYYGAKFSDKPCEKNNVQGLVCFEDNMAYRYYYLPNIEYDLSGESKFPSFLFSCGRTYSNCVGSQIFSRIPYNISIDIHFNNPSHIFYILDYVDKHFYDTLGVHLWQPLPNKKQA
;
A
#
# COMPACT_ATOMS: atom_id res chain seq x y z
N MET A 1 -82.17 -26.05 6.23
CA MET A 1 -81.40 -25.64 7.43
C MET A 1 -79.97 -25.36 6.99
N LYS A 2 -79.65 -24.08 6.77
CA LYS A 2 -78.84 -23.23 7.68
C LYS A 2 -77.38 -23.71 7.74
N THR A 3 -76.54 -23.16 6.85
CA THR A 3 -75.48 -22.18 7.19
C THR A 3 -74.48 -22.69 8.22
N ILE A 4 -73.34 -23.21 7.74
CA ILE A 4 -71.94 -22.90 8.10
C ILE A 4 -71.09 -23.64 7.04
N LYS A 5 -71.27 -23.25 5.78
CA LYS A 5 -70.22 -23.32 4.76
C LYS A 5 -69.72 -21.89 4.64
N LEU A 6 -68.45 -21.71 4.28
CA LEU A 6 -67.92 -20.44 3.75
C LEU A 6 -67.34 -19.43 4.77
N VAL A 7 -66.40 -19.81 5.64
CA VAL A 7 -65.47 -18.80 6.22
C VAL A 7 -64.02 -19.29 6.33
N CYS A 8 -63.74 -20.58 6.58
CA CYS A 8 -62.35 -21.02 6.83
C CYS A 8 -61.52 -21.37 5.58
N ALA A 9 -62.11 -21.45 4.38
CA ALA A 9 -61.36 -21.83 3.16
C ALA A 9 -60.95 -20.65 2.26
N ILE A 10 -61.36 -19.41 2.57
CA ILE A 10 -61.05 -18.23 1.73
C ILE A 10 -59.85 -17.43 2.26
N ILE A 11 -59.39 -17.69 3.49
CA ILE A 11 -58.22 -16.98 4.05
C ILE A 11 -56.90 -17.66 3.66
N PHE A 12 -56.90 -18.93 3.26
CA PHE A 12 -55.67 -19.64 2.86
C PHE A 12 -55.28 -19.44 1.39
N SER A 13 -56.11 -18.76 0.59
CA SER A 13 -55.88 -18.55 -0.85
C SER A 13 -55.36 -17.16 -1.23
N PHE A 14 -55.12 -16.28 -0.26
CA PHE A 14 -54.58 -14.93 -0.50
C PHE A 14 -53.12 -14.74 -0.09
N PHE A 15 -52.40 -15.83 0.25
CA PHE A 15 -50.96 -15.77 0.57
C PHE A 15 -50.04 -16.30 -0.54
N LEU A 16 -50.54 -16.51 -1.77
CA LEU A 16 -49.72 -17.00 -2.90
C LEU A 16 -49.52 -16.01 -4.06
N PHE A 17 -49.84 -14.73 -3.91
CA PHE A 17 -49.47 -13.70 -4.89
C PHE A 17 -49.06 -12.36 -4.25
N SER A 18 -47.87 -12.34 -3.66
CA SER A 18 -46.94 -11.19 -3.56
C SER A 18 -45.71 -11.71 -2.79
N CYS A 19 -44.49 -11.82 -3.32
CA CYS A 19 -43.84 -11.00 -4.31
C CYS A 19 -43.29 -11.82 -5.47
N LYS A 20 -43.69 -11.41 -6.67
CA LYS A 20 -42.86 -11.48 -7.86
C LYS A 20 -41.71 -10.48 -7.67
N ASP A 21 -40.76 -10.78 -6.79
CA ASP A 21 -39.49 -10.08 -6.77
C ASP A 21 -38.57 -10.82 -7.73
N ASN A 22 -38.59 -10.32 -8.98
CA ASN A 22 -37.42 -10.33 -9.83
C ASN A 22 -36.28 -9.65 -9.04
N LYS A 23 -35.59 -10.42 -8.22
CA LYS A 23 -34.19 -10.19 -7.94
C LYS A 23 -33.47 -11.32 -8.65
N ASP A 24 -33.29 -11.13 -9.96
CA ASP A 24 -31.94 -11.17 -10.49
C ASP A 24 -31.09 -10.33 -9.54
N LYS A 25 -30.65 -10.95 -8.44
CA LYS A 25 -29.37 -10.59 -7.88
C LYS A 25 -28.48 -10.78 -9.08
N HIS A 26 -28.05 -9.68 -9.70
CA HIS A 26 -26.80 -9.69 -10.44
C HIS A 26 -25.85 -10.42 -9.50
N ARG A 27 -25.66 -11.73 -9.74
CA ARG A 27 -24.54 -12.46 -9.22
C ARG A 27 -23.42 -11.67 -9.84
N GLU A 28 -22.77 -10.83 -9.05
CA GLU A 28 -21.48 -10.31 -9.45
C GLU A 28 -20.72 -11.53 -9.96
N PRO A 29 -20.27 -11.50 -11.23
CA PRO A 29 -19.57 -12.65 -11.78
C PRO A 29 -18.50 -13.03 -10.79
N VAL A 30 -18.41 -14.33 -10.45
CA VAL A 30 -17.35 -14.85 -9.57
C VAL A 30 -16.05 -14.20 -10.04
N PRO A 31 -15.34 -13.44 -9.20
CA PRO A 31 -14.14 -12.74 -9.62
C PRO A 31 -13.24 -13.78 -10.28
N VAL A 32 -12.97 -13.60 -11.58
CA VAL A 32 -12.07 -14.49 -12.29
C VAL A 32 -10.75 -14.40 -11.54
N ALA A 33 -10.29 -15.54 -10.99
CA ALA A 33 -9.04 -15.57 -10.24
C ALA A 33 -7.93 -15.01 -11.14
N TYR A 34 -7.25 -13.98 -10.66
CA TYR A 34 -6.18 -13.34 -11.43
C TYR A 34 -5.01 -14.30 -11.56
N ASP A 35 -4.67 -14.66 -12.80
CA ASP A 35 -3.50 -15.48 -13.12
C ASP A 35 -2.42 -14.61 -13.78
N TYR A 36 -1.31 -14.40 -13.08
CA TYR A 36 -0.18 -13.65 -13.61
C TYR A 36 0.57 -14.40 -14.73
N ASN A 37 0.28 -15.67 -14.98
CA ASN A 37 0.82 -16.41 -16.13
C ASN A 37 -0.03 -16.22 -17.40
N ASP A 38 -1.24 -15.68 -17.30
CA ASP A 38 -2.05 -15.35 -18.48
C ASP A 38 -1.31 -14.28 -19.30
N GLU A 39 -1.01 -14.60 -20.56
CA GLU A 39 -0.33 -13.71 -21.50
C GLU A 39 -1.10 -12.41 -21.76
N LYS A 40 -2.42 -12.37 -21.49
CA LYS A 40 -3.20 -11.14 -21.55
C LYS A 40 -2.83 -10.15 -20.46
N ASN A 41 -2.31 -10.63 -19.33
CA ASN A 41 -1.88 -9.77 -18.22
C ASN A 41 -0.46 -9.23 -18.48
N GLN A 42 -0.41 -8.09 -19.17
CA GLN A 42 0.81 -7.36 -19.52
C GLN A 42 1.18 -6.26 -18.52
N ASP A 43 0.45 -6.19 -17.40
CA ASP A 43 0.69 -5.25 -16.32
C ASP A 43 2.03 -5.54 -15.59
N VAL A 44 2.50 -4.56 -14.84
CA VAL A 44 3.85 -4.56 -14.25
C VAL A 44 3.95 -5.61 -13.14
N TYR A 45 2.90 -5.77 -12.34
CA TYR A 45 2.84 -6.84 -11.33
C TYR A 45 2.96 -8.22 -11.98
N SER A 46 2.23 -8.49 -13.06
CA SER A 46 2.35 -9.73 -13.82
C SER A 46 3.75 -10.00 -14.34
N LYS A 47 4.40 -8.98 -14.91
CA LYS A 47 5.80 -9.08 -15.35
C LYS A 47 6.74 -9.37 -14.18
N TYR A 48 6.53 -8.71 -13.05
CA TYR A 48 7.28 -8.95 -11.82
C TYR A 48 7.15 -10.40 -11.35
N MET A 49 5.92 -10.91 -11.21
CA MET A 49 5.67 -12.27 -10.74
C MET A 49 6.25 -13.34 -11.67
N ARG A 50 6.23 -13.12 -13.00
CA ARG A 50 6.88 -14.03 -13.95
C ARG A 50 8.40 -14.04 -13.81
N ALA A 51 9.02 -12.89 -13.53
CA ALA A 51 10.47 -12.77 -13.38
C ALA A 51 10.95 -13.25 -12.00
N ALA A 52 10.35 -12.74 -10.92
CA ALA A 52 10.76 -12.99 -9.54
C ALA A 52 10.21 -14.30 -8.98
N LYS A 53 9.04 -14.76 -9.46
CA LYS A 53 8.32 -15.97 -8.99
C LYS A 53 7.92 -15.96 -7.51
N VAL A 54 8.07 -14.83 -6.83
CA VAL A 54 7.68 -14.61 -5.44
C VAL A 54 7.13 -13.19 -5.29
N ASP A 55 6.12 -13.06 -4.45
CA ASP A 55 5.47 -11.79 -4.06
C ASP A 55 6.03 -11.24 -2.74
N TRP A 56 7.18 -11.75 -2.29
CA TRP A 56 7.87 -11.23 -1.12
C TRP A 56 9.39 -11.31 -1.25
N ILE A 57 10.08 -10.46 -0.49
CA ILE A 57 11.55 -10.38 -0.45
C ILE A 57 11.99 -10.31 1.00
N ILE A 58 12.86 -11.23 1.43
CA ILE A 58 13.62 -11.07 2.68
C ILE A 58 14.92 -10.34 2.37
N PHE A 59 15.29 -9.38 3.22
CA PHE A 59 16.52 -8.63 3.11
C PHE A 59 17.22 -8.50 4.46
N ASP A 60 18.52 -8.30 4.38
CA ASP A 60 19.41 -7.97 5.47
C ASP A 60 20.47 -6.97 4.98
N SER A 61 21.31 -6.50 5.91
CA SER A 61 22.42 -5.58 5.65
C SER A 61 23.31 -6.03 4.47
N ASP A 62 23.69 -7.31 4.41
CA ASP A 62 24.58 -7.82 3.38
C ASP A 62 23.93 -7.85 2.00
N LYS A 63 22.66 -8.24 1.93
CA LYS A 63 21.89 -8.20 0.69
C LYS A 63 21.74 -6.76 0.19
N ILE A 64 21.47 -5.81 1.08
CA ILE A 64 21.39 -4.39 0.74
C ILE A 64 22.74 -3.89 0.21
N ARG A 65 23.85 -4.16 0.91
CA ARG A 65 25.20 -3.78 0.45
C ARG A 65 25.51 -4.32 -0.93
N LYS A 66 25.22 -5.60 -1.15
CA LYS A 66 25.47 -6.28 -2.43
C LYS A 66 24.65 -5.67 -3.56
N THR A 67 23.37 -5.43 -3.34
CA THR A 67 22.47 -4.87 -4.37
C THR A 67 22.79 -3.41 -4.67
N LEU A 68 23.15 -2.61 -3.66
CA LEU A 68 23.44 -1.19 -3.82
C LEU A 68 24.90 -0.86 -4.14
N GLY A 69 25.83 -1.80 -3.93
CA GLY A 69 27.27 -1.56 -4.09
C GLY A 69 27.85 -0.57 -3.07
N LYS A 70 27.20 -0.40 -1.90
CA LYS A 70 27.59 0.54 -0.84
C LYS A 70 28.06 -0.24 0.39
N GLN A 71 29.27 0.00 0.90
CA GLN A 71 29.77 -0.67 2.12
C GLN A 71 29.29 -0.02 3.42
N THR A 72 28.85 1.24 3.38
CA THR A 72 28.49 2.04 4.57
C THR A 72 27.08 1.78 5.12
N ILE A 73 26.48 0.64 4.79
CA ILE A 73 25.16 0.23 5.32
C ILE A 73 25.36 -0.29 6.75
N PRO A 74 24.51 0.04 7.74
CA PRO A 74 24.52 -0.56 9.08
C PRO A 74 24.46 -2.10 9.07
N ASP A 75 25.00 -2.76 10.09
CA ASP A 75 25.05 -4.24 10.18
C ASP A 75 23.74 -4.88 10.64
N ASP A 76 22.88 -4.13 11.33
CA ASP A 76 21.72 -4.63 12.02
C ASP A 76 20.41 -4.51 11.21
N ILE A 77 20.46 -4.22 9.91
CA ILE A 77 19.25 -4.17 9.09
C ILE A 77 18.74 -5.58 8.78
N TYR A 78 17.45 -5.82 9.06
CA TYR A 78 16.75 -7.00 8.57
C TYR A 78 15.27 -6.67 8.35
N GLY A 79 14.65 -7.42 7.44
CA GLY A 79 13.23 -7.24 7.18
C GLY A 79 12.67 -8.08 6.05
N LYS A 80 11.41 -7.80 5.74
CA LYS A 80 10.65 -8.45 4.68
C LYS A 80 9.76 -7.44 3.96
N ILE A 81 9.65 -7.62 2.66
CA ILE A 81 8.80 -6.82 1.77
C ILE A 81 7.74 -7.74 1.21
N TYR A 82 6.49 -7.30 1.24
CA TYR A 82 5.38 -7.94 0.54
C TYR A 82 5.01 -7.07 -0.65
N ILE A 83 4.68 -7.71 -1.77
CA ILE A 83 4.47 -7.08 -3.06
C ILE A 83 3.11 -7.53 -3.56
N GLU A 84 2.21 -6.58 -3.76
CA GLU A 84 0.82 -6.88 -4.04
C GLU A 84 0.37 -6.20 -5.33
N LYS A 85 -0.53 -6.86 -6.05
CA LYS A 85 -1.23 -6.23 -7.17
C LYS A 85 -2.26 -5.26 -6.63
N ILE A 86 -2.25 -4.04 -7.17
CA ILE A 86 -3.31 -3.06 -6.92
C ILE A 86 -4.05 -2.74 -8.21
N GLU A 87 -5.33 -2.41 -8.08
CA GLU A 87 -6.10 -1.87 -9.20
C GLU A 87 -5.82 -0.37 -9.36
N ILE A 88 -5.94 0.13 -10.59
CA ILE A 88 -5.69 1.54 -10.94
C ILE A 88 -6.58 2.49 -10.11
N ARG A 89 -7.81 2.09 -9.77
CA ARG A 89 -8.71 2.92 -8.96
C ARG A 89 -8.24 3.14 -7.52
N TYR A 90 -7.33 2.30 -7.03
CA TYR A 90 -6.70 2.45 -5.72
C TYR A 90 -5.31 3.11 -5.80
N GLN A 91 -4.80 3.37 -7.02
CA GLN A 91 -3.57 4.10 -7.27
C GLN A 91 -3.84 5.60 -7.15
N GLY A 92 -3.90 6.10 -5.91
CA GLY A 92 -4.11 7.51 -5.56
C GLY A 92 -4.97 7.60 -4.31
N ILE A 93 -4.56 8.28 -3.24
CA ILE A 93 -3.96 9.62 -3.15
C ILE A 93 -2.76 9.51 -2.22
N LEU A 94 -1.55 9.74 -2.74
CA LEU A 94 -0.40 10.01 -1.87
C LEU A 94 -0.63 11.38 -1.25
N ASP A 95 -0.44 11.49 0.06
CA ASP A 95 -0.53 12.75 0.77
C ASP A 95 0.52 13.73 0.19
N ASN A 96 0.05 14.80 -0.46
CA ASN A 96 0.91 15.77 -1.16
C ASN A 96 1.44 16.87 -0.22
N PHE A 97 1.88 16.52 1.00
CA PHE A 97 2.44 17.51 1.92
C PHE A 97 3.73 18.11 1.35
N ARG A 98 3.87 19.43 1.51
CA ARG A 98 5.00 20.23 1.00
C ARG A 98 6.00 20.62 2.07
N SER A 99 5.69 20.36 3.32
CA SER A 99 6.61 20.65 4.41
C SER A 99 6.32 19.80 5.64
N LYS A 100 7.28 19.80 6.57
CA LYS A 100 7.10 19.19 7.90
C LYS A 100 5.92 19.82 8.64
N GLU A 101 5.74 21.13 8.53
CA GLU A 101 4.68 21.88 9.20
C GLU A 101 3.30 21.44 8.71
N GLU A 102 3.13 21.23 7.40
CA GLU A 102 1.87 20.73 6.84
C GLU A 102 1.53 19.32 7.37
N VAL A 103 2.53 18.43 7.45
CA VAL A 103 2.36 17.09 8.02
C VAL A 103 1.93 17.20 9.49
N VAL A 104 2.64 18.00 10.29
CA VAL A 104 2.33 18.18 11.72
C VAL A 104 0.94 18.78 11.91
N GLN A 105 0.57 19.79 11.13
CA GLN A 105 -0.74 20.43 11.21
C GLN A 105 -1.85 19.44 10.86
N TYR A 106 -1.69 18.67 9.78
CA TYR A 106 -2.70 17.71 9.35
C TYR A 106 -2.89 16.57 10.37
N TYR A 107 -1.80 15.91 10.77
CA TYR A 107 -1.90 14.77 11.69
C TYR A 107 -2.29 15.22 13.11
N GLY A 108 -1.80 16.38 13.56
CA GLY A 108 -2.22 16.99 14.83
C GLY A 108 -3.71 17.34 14.84
N ALA A 109 -4.25 17.93 13.78
CA ALA A 109 -5.67 18.28 13.71
C ALA A 109 -6.59 17.07 13.51
N LYS A 110 -6.19 16.12 12.66
CA LYS A 110 -7.04 14.99 12.24
C LYS A 110 -7.03 13.85 13.24
N PHE A 111 -5.91 13.59 13.90
CA PHE A 111 -5.72 12.43 14.76
C PHE A 111 -5.36 12.79 16.21
N SER A 112 -5.18 14.08 16.52
CA SER A 112 -4.66 14.54 17.83
C SER A 112 -3.30 13.92 18.18
N ASP A 113 -2.56 13.49 17.16
CA ASP A 113 -1.25 12.87 17.28
C ASP A 113 -0.25 13.94 17.78
N LYS A 114 0.51 13.61 18.83
CA LYS A 114 1.52 14.53 19.38
C LYS A 114 2.85 14.30 18.68
N PRO A 115 3.58 15.35 18.25
CA PRO A 115 4.95 15.18 17.76
C PRO A 115 5.84 14.48 18.80
N CYS A 116 6.76 13.64 18.36
CA CYS A 116 7.65 12.92 19.27
C CYS A 116 8.64 13.86 19.97
N GLU A 117 8.74 13.74 21.29
CA GLU A 117 9.78 14.43 22.07
C GLU A 117 11.13 13.68 21.99
N LYS A 118 11.07 12.36 21.83
CA LYS A 118 12.23 11.45 21.75
C LYS A 118 12.12 10.54 20.53
N ASN A 119 13.21 9.85 20.17
CA ASN A 119 13.26 8.95 19.00
C ASN A 119 13.01 9.66 17.66
N ASN A 120 13.35 10.94 17.57
CA ASN A 120 13.34 11.66 16.31
C ASN A 120 14.44 11.11 15.38
N VAL A 121 14.07 10.87 14.13
CA VAL A 121 15.00 10.44 13.07
C VAL A 121 15.05 11.56 12.03
N GLN A 122 16.25 12.03 11.72
CA GLN A 122 16.44 13.03 10.67
C GLN A 122 15.86 12.52 9.35
N GLY A 123 15.15 13.40 8.62
CA GLY A 123 14.46 13.01 7.40
C GLY A 123 13.01 12.53 7.60
N LEU A 124 12.54 12.36 8.85
CA LEU A 124 11.18 11.89 9.17
C LEU A 124 10.42 12.87 10.08
N VAL A 125 9.09 12.89 9.96
CA VAL A 125 8.21 13.48 10.98
C VAL A 125 7.73 12.38 11.90
N CYS A 126 8.00 12.50 13.20
CA CYS A 126 7.60 11.50 14.19
C CYS A 126 6.38 11.98 14.99
N PHE A 127 5.41 11.09 15.15
CA PHE A 127 4.24 11.24 16.00
C PHE A 127 4.16 10.11 17.03
N GLU A 128 3.81 10.46 18.26
CA GLU A 128 3.61 9.54 19.36
C GLU A 128 2.16 9.07 19.45
N ASP A 129 2.01 7.75 19.42
CA ASP A 129 0.79 7.03 19.82
C ASP A 129 1.12 6.19 21.07
N ASN A 130 0.11 5.82 21.85
CA ASN A 130 0.26 5.01 23.07
C ASN A 130 0.92 3.65 22.80
N MET A 131 0.76 3.09 21.60
CA MET A 131 1.25 1.76 21.25
C MET A 131 2.48 1.77 20.33
N ALA A 132 2.69 2.85 19.56
CA ALA A 132 3.70 2.92 18.51
C ALA A 132 4.24 4.34 18.33
N TYR A 133 5.39 4.44 17.66
CA TYR A 133 5.83 5.66 17.01
C TYR A 133 5.40 5.61 15.56
N ARG A 134 4.69 6.63 15.09
CA ARG A 134 4.34 6.77 13.68
C ARG A 134 5.33 7.73 13.03
N TYR A 135 5.96 7.29 11.97
CA TYR A 135 6.91 8.09 11.20
C TYR A 135 6.32 8.38 9.83
N TYR A 136 6.37 9.63 9.44
CA TYR A 136 6.02 10.08 8.12
C TYR A 136 7.31 10.36 7.33
N TYR A 137 7.52 9.59 6.27
CA TYR A 137 8.59 9.84 5.31
C TYR A 137 8.14 10.88 4.29
N LEU A 138 8.83 12.03 4.30
CA LEU A 138 8.67 13.08 3.31
C LEU A 138 10.00 13.23 2.55
N PRO A 139 10.07 12.83 1.26
CA PRO A 139 11.34 12.70 0.53
C PRO A 139 12.23 13.95 0.50
N ASN A 140 11.66 15.16 0.64
CA ASN A 140 12.38 16.43 0.58
C ASN A 140 12.12 17.29 1.83
N ILE A 141 11.97 16.68 3.01
CA ILE A 141 11.59 17.40 4.24
C ILE A 141 12.49 18.59 4.62
N GLU A 142 13.71 18.66 4.10
CA GLU A 142 14.69 19.73 4.35
C GLU A 142 14.73 20.84 3.29
N TYR A 143 14.07 20.67 2.13
CA TYR A 143 14.15 21.59 0.99
C TYR A 143 12.76 21.98 0.48
N ASP A 144 12.54 23.29 0.30
CA ASP A 144 11.31 23.87 -0.26
C ASP A 144 10.87 23.11 -1.54
N LEU A 145 9.66 22.54 -1.48
CA LEU A 145 9.18 21.44 -2.31
C LEU A 145 8.71 21.85 -3.72
N SER A 146 9.36 22.85 -4.32
CA SER A 146 9.05 23.29 -5.69
C SER A 146 9.39 22.25 -6.77
N GLY A 147 10.18 21.23 -6.45
CA GLY A 147 10.50 20.10 -7.34
C GLY A 147 9.78 18.81 -6.93
N GLU A 148 9.16 18.12 -7.90
CA GLU A 148 8.55 16.81 -7.68
C GLU A 148 9.61 15.80 -7.19
N SER A 149 9.49 15.33 -5.94
CA SER A 149 10.29 14.19 -5.51
C SER A 149 9.87 12.94 -6.28
N LYS A 150 10.87 12.10 -6.59
CA LYS A 150 10.69 10.80 -7.23
C LYS A 150 10.12 9.75 -6.28
N PHE A 151 10.13 9.94 -4.97
CA PHE A 151 9.60 8.96 -4.03
C PHE A 151 8.19 9.34 -3.56
N PRO A 152 7.30 8.35 -3.32
CA PRO A 152 6.05 8.61 -2.63
C PRO A 152 6.32 9.01 -1.18
N SER A 153 5.53 9.93 -0.65
CA SER A 153 5.41 10.13 0.79
C SER A 153 4.57 9.00 1.39
N PHE A 154 4.91 8.54 2.58
CA PHE A 154 4.14 7.48 3.24
C PHE A 154 4.34 7.50 4.76
N LEU A 155 3.37 6.90 5.45
CA LEU A 155 3.41 6.67 6.89
C LEU A 155 3.89 5.25 7.18
N PHE A 156 4.62 5.06 8.26
CA PHE A 156 4.93 3.75 8.82
C PHE A 156 4.92 3.81 10.35
N SER A 157 4.72 2.66 11.00
CA SER A 157 4.63 2.58 12.46
C SER A 157 5.70 1.65 13.01
N CYS A 158 6.40 2.05 14.06
CA CYS A 158 7.34 1.21 14.79
C CYS A 158 6.84 0.97 16.22
N GLY A 159 6.88 -0.28 16.68
CA GLY A 159 6.51 -0.62 18.04
C GLY A 159 7.36 0.14 19.08
N ARG A 160 6.77 0.53 20.21
CA ARG A 160 7.53 1.18 21.29
C ARG A 160 8.53 0.24 21.98
N THR A 161 8.21 -1.04 22.04
CA THR A 161 8.97 -2.09 22.75
C THR A 161 9.57 -3.14 21.82
N TYR A 162 9.10 -3.20 20.57
CA TYR A 162 9.58 -4.14 19.57
C TYR A 162 10.30 -3.36 18.47
N SER A 163 11.51 -3.83 18.11
CA SER A 163 12.27 -3.41 16.93
C SER A 163 11.60 -3.90 15.65
N ASN A 164 10.33 -3.56 15.46
CA ASN A 164 9.51 -3.92 14.31
C ASN A 164 8.75 -2.67 13.86
N CYS A 165 9.19 -2.14 12.74
CA CYS A 165 8.55 -1.13 11.93
C CYS A 165 7.77 -1.79 10.79
N VAL A 166 6.58 -1.27 10.51
CA VAL A 166 5.71 -1.73 9.43
C VAL A 166 5.22 -0.53 8.65
N GLY A 167 5.46 -0.55 7.34
CA GLY A 167 4.98 0.45 6.39
C GLY A 167 3.47 0.39 6.21
N SER A 168 2.82 1.54 6.04
CA SER A 168 1.55 1.53 5.30
C SER A 168 1.83 1.14 3.85
N GLN A 169 0.90 0.43 3.21
CA GLN A 169 0.99 0.06 1.78
C GLN A 169 1.47 1.25 0.93
N ILE A 170 2.67 1.12 0.35
CA ILE A 170 3.30 2.14 -0.47
C ILE A 170 2.94 1.86 -1.93
N PHE A 171 2.09 2.70 -2.49
CA PHE A 171 1.57 2.54 -3.84
C PHE A 171 2.57 3.08 -4.87
N SER A 172 2.85 2.28 -5.90
CA SER A 172 3.63 2.72 -7.05
C SER A 172 2.86 3.74 -7.89
N ARG A 173 3.57 4.66 -8.56
CA ARG A 173 2.94 5.62 -9.48
C ARG A 173 2.40 4.91 -10.73
N ILE A 174 1.34 5.45 -11.33
CA ILE A 174 0.85 5.02 -12.65
C ILE A 174 2.03 5.07 -13.65
N PRO A 175 2.20 4.05 -14.52
CA PRO A 175 1.29 2.93 -14.77
C PRO A 175 1.60 1.66 -13.98
N TYR A 176 2.49 1.73 -12.99
CA TYR A 176 2.82 0.56 -12.17
C TYR A 176 1.64 0.21 -11.25
N ASN A 177 1.27 -1.07 -11.26
CA ASN A 177 0.13 -1.60 -10.52
C ASN A 177 0.56 -2.45 -9.32
N ILE A 178 1.52 -1.92 -8.56
CA ILE A 178 2.16 -2.58 -7.44
C ILE A 178 1.97 -1.74 -6.16
N SER A 179 1.62 -2.41 -5.07
CA SER A 179 1.78 -1.90 -3.71
C SER A 179 2.88 -2.70 -3.03
N ILE A 180 3.61 -2.07 -2.13
CA ILE A 180 4.53 -2.77 -1.25
C ILE A 180 4.21 -2.49 0.22
N ASP A 181 4.34 -3.52 1.04
CA ASP A 181 4.37 -3.39 2.50
C ASP A 181 5.77 -3.79 2.97
N ILE A 182 6.36 -3.00 3.87
CA ILE A 182 7.75 -3.15 4.32
C ILE A 182 7.76 -3.37 5.83
N HIS A 183 8.26 -4.52 6.25
CA HIS A 183 8.48 -4.90 7.64
C HIS A 183 9.99 -4.86 7.91
N PHE A 184 10.43 -4.09 8.89
CA PHE A 184 11.85 -3.84 9.16
C PHE A 184 12.08 -3.47 10.62
N ASN A 185 13.31 -3.25 11.06
CA ASN A 185 13.61 -3.27 12.50
C ASN A 185 13.93 -1.93 13.17
N ASN A 186 14.26 -0.88 12.42
CA ASN A 186 14.57 0.45 12.96
C ASN A 186 14.10 1.55 11.99
N PRO A 187 13.44 2.62 12.47
CA PRO A 187 12.96 3.71 11.61
C PRO A 187 14.06 4.34 10.74
N SER A 188 15.31 4.43 11.21
CA SER A 188 16.40 5.01 10.41
C SER A 188 16.81 4.14 9.23
N HIS A 189 16.48 2.84 9.24
CA HIS A 189 16.85 1.91 8.17
C HIS A 189 16.01 2.13 6.90
N ILE A 190 14.88 2.85 6.99
CA ILE A 190 13.95 3.05 5.88
C ILE A 190 14.64 3.64 4.64
N PHE A 191 15.61 4.55 4.81
CA PHE A 191 16.30 5.20 3.70
C PHE A 191 17.10 4.20 2.85
N TYR A 192 17.78 3.25 3.48
CA TYR A 192 18.53 2.19 2.79
C TYR A 192 17.59 1.17 2.15
N ILE A 193 16.46 0.88 2.81
CA ILE A 193 15.47 -0.07 2.33
C ILE A 193 14.76 0.46 1.08
N LEU A 194 14.42 1.76 1.05
CA LEU A 194 13.80 2.38 -0.13
C LEU A 194 14.72 2.34 -1.36
N ASP A 195 16.01 2.66 -1.18
CA ASP A 195 17.04 2.52 -2.23
C ASP A 195 17.13 1.05 -2.71
N TYR A 196 17.17 0.10 -1.78
CA TYR A 196 17.24 -1.33 -2.07
C TYR A 196 16.03 -1.82 -2.88
N VAL A 197 14.83 -1.41 -2.49
CA VAL A 197 13.58 -1.75 -3.19
C VAL A 197 13.63 -1.25 -4.62
N ASP A 198 13.95 0.02 -4.82
CA ASP A 198 13.95 0.61 -6.16
C ASP A 198 14.97 -0.09 -7.07
N LYS A 199 16.16 -0.41 -6.54
CA LYS A 199 17.19 -1.15 -7.27
C LYS A 199 16.77 -2.59 -7.57
N HIS A 200 16.10 -3.28 -6.65
CA HIS A 200 15.56 -4.62 -6.88
C HIS A 200 14.56 -4.65 -8.04
N PHE A 201 13.63 -3.70 -8.07
CA PHE A 201 12.67 -3.57 -9.17
C PHE A 201 13.38 -3.24 -10.49
N TYR A 202 14.37 -2.36 -10.47
CA TYR A 202 15.18 -2.06 -11.66
C TYR A 202 15.92 -3.30 -12.18
N ASP A 203 16.54 -4.08 -11.31
CA ASP A 203 17.27 -5.29 -11.72
C ASP A 203 16.33 -6.40 -12.20
N THR A 204 15.10 -6.45 -11.68
CA THR A 204 14.11 -7.47 -12.04
C THR A 204 13.37 -7.11 -13.34
N LEU A 205 13.07 -5.83 -13.56
CA LEU A 205 12.14 -5.38 -14.62
C LEU A 205 12.71 -4.31 -15.55
N GLY A 206 13.88 -3.75 -15.25
CA GLY A 206 14.44 -2.60 -15.97
C GLY A 206 13.72 -1.28 -15.67
N VAL A 207 12.89 -1.22 -14.62
CA VAL A 207 12.11 -0.04 -14.24
C VAL A 207 12.30 0.32 -12.78
N HIS A 208 12.42 1.63 -12.50
CA HIS A 208 12.37 2.16 -11.15
C HIS A 208 10.91 2.27 -10.71
N LEU A 209 10.58 1.72 -9.55
CA LEU A 209 9.19 1.65 -9.07
C LEU A 209 8.63 3.05 -8.74
N TRP A 210 9.51 3.93 -8.31
CA TRP A 210 9.14 5.26 -7.82
C TRP A 210 9.22 6.35 -8.90
N GLN A 211 10.04 6.13 -9.93
CA GLN A 211 10.18 7.11 -11.01
C GLN A 211 9.07 6.97 -12.06
N PRO A 212 8.51 8.08 -12.57
CA PRO A 212 7.65 7.99 -13.75
C PRO A 212 8.44 7.36 -14.91
N LEU A 213 7.78 6.51 -15.71
CA LEU A 213 8.41 5.97 -16.92
C LEU A 213 8.95 7.13 -17.76
N PRO A 214 10.13 7.00 -18.39
CA PRO A 214 10.58 7.99 -19.34
C PRO A 214 9.48 8.16 -20.39
N ASN A 215 8.94 9.37 -20.50
CA ASN A 215 8.00 9.70 -21.56
C ASN A 215 8.66 9.23 -22.86
N LYS A 216 8.08 8.23 -23.53
CA LYS A 216 8.36 8.01 -24.93
C LYS A 216 7.90 9.28 -25.63
N LYS A 217 8.80 10.27 -25.78
CA LYS A 217 8.67 11.21 -26.87
C LYS A 217 8.59 10.32 -28.10
N GLN A 218 7.40 10.23 -28.67
CA GLN A 218 7.21 9.63 -29.97
C GLN A 218 8.23 10.31 -30.89
N ALA A 219 9.11 9.48 -31.46
CA ALA A 219 10.02 9.89 -32.51
C ALA A 219 9.22 10.35 -33.74
#